data_AF-A0A8J5JBD4-F1
#
_entry.id   AF-A0A8J5JBD4-F1
#
_cell.length_a   1.000
_cell.length_b   1.000
_cell.length_c   1.000
_cell.angle_alpha   90.00
_cell.angle_beta   90.00
_cell.angle_gamma   90.00
#
_symmetry.space_group_name_H-M   'P 1'
#
loop_
_entity.id
_entity.type
_entity.pdbx_description
1 polymer ?
#
loop_
_entity_poly.entity_id
_entity_poly.type
_entity_poly.pdbx_seq_one_letter_code
_entity_poly.pdbx_strand_id
1 'polypeptide(L)'
;MPSRVADSREEEARGEVLLKPSSDIVTFQASNGGGVADHLFEEQEPNWVLETLAERQARRRSHYVIYLTTFVMSIGFSIVLTGVWPYLQQLDPGSSKVYFGWVVAANPLGQMLASPLLGWWANRAKSNRRCFQLSLTVFAIGNGLYAILSVFGSAALPIMFVSRFLVGISSANIAIVRSYISTSTTTSERTTAVALTSAAQGLGFIIGPAVQAALAVAFAHTSPNSSNSTLTNGTMSETLVDTDAPTIELNMYSATGWIGVFLGVTNLFLFFPCTYQEHPIAAREAQLQRRLNRDESTKLPKPDYVPLALAMVLLLILCLVPDALSVVSWSSNELPDYGVSSHKSLI
;
A
#
# COMPACT_ATOMS: atom_id res chain seq x y z
N MET A 1 -28.69 -0.71 -53.10
CA MET A 1 -27.91 -1.36 -52.02
C MET A 1 -27.80 -0.43 -50.81
N PRO A 2 -28.73 -0.47 -49.84
CA PRO A 2 -28.58 0.25 -48.58
C PRO A 2 -28.45 -0.66 -47.34
N SER A 3 -28.38 -1.99 -47.50
CA SER A 3 -28.42 -2.93 -46.36
C SER A 3 -27.12 -3.08 -45.58
N ARG A 4 -25.97 -2.68 -46.14
CA ARG A 4 -24.65 -2.92 -45.54
C ARG A 4 -24.20 -1.85 -44.54
N VAL A 5 -24.90 -0.71 -44.48
CA VAL A 5 -24.61 0.42 -43.55
C VAL A 5 -25.49 0.34 -42.29
N ALA A 6 -26.65 -0.32 -42.39
CA ALA A 6 -27.48 -0.63 -41.23
C ALA A 6 -26.84 -1.75 -40.39
N ASP A 7 -26.35 -2.80 -41.05
CA ASP A 7 -25.65 -3.93 -40.40
C ASP A 7 -24.38 -3.48 -39.65
N SER A 8 -23.61 -2.54 -40.19
CA SER A 8 -22.42 -2.01 -39.51
C SER A 8 -22.77 -1.13 -38.30
N ARG A 9 -23.93 -0.46 -38.31
CA ARG A 9 -24.41 0.32 -37.15
C ARG A 9 -25.05 -0.57 -36.08
N GLU A 10 -25.67 -1.67 -36.50
CA GLU A 10 -26.14 -2.71 -35.58
C GLU A 10 -25.00 -3.54 -35.00
N GLU A 11 -23.92 -3.81 -35.75
CA GLU A 11 -22.69 -4.40 -35.23
C GLU A 11 -21.91 -3.43 -34.32
N GLU A 12 -21.88 -2.14 -34.62
CA GLU A 12 -21.30 -1.12 -33.74
C GLU A 12 -22.12 -0.99 -32.43
N ALA A 13 -23.46 -1.08 -32.51
CA ALA A 13 -24.35 -1.16 -31.35
C ALA A 13 -24.27 -2.51 -30.60
N ARG A 14 -23.92 -3.62 -31.27
CA ARG A 14 -23.60 -4.92 -30.65
C ARG A 14 -22.19 -4.95 -30.05
N GLY A 15 -21.28 -4.12 -30.55
CA GLY A 15 -19.96 -3.84 -29.97
C GLY A 15 -20.03 -2.95 -28.73
N GLU A 16 -21.15 -2.24 -28.54
CA GLU A 16 -21.42 -1.41 -27.36
C GLU A 16 -21.86 -2.20 -26.11
N VAL A 17 -21.88 -3.53 -26.13
CA VAL A 17 -22.41 -4.40 -25.04
C VAL A 17 -21.52 -4.38 -23.78
N LEU A 18 -21.73 -3.35 -22.97
CA LEU A 18 -22.18 -3.33 -21.56
C LEU A 18 -21.91 -4.63 -20.79
N LEU A 19 -21.14 -4.54 -19.68
CA LEU A 19 -20.85 -5.69 -18.82
C LEU A 19 -22.16 -6.41 -18.43
N LYS A 20 -22.33 -7.62 -18.97
CA LYS A 20 -23.21 -8.62 -18.40
C LYS A 20 -22.55 -9.06 -17.08
N PRO A 21 -23.24 -9.02 -15.94
CA PRO A 21 -22.70 -9.55 -14.68
C PRO A 21 -22.59 -11.05 -14.71
N SER A 22 -22.10 -11.56 -13.57
CA SER A 22 -21.58 -12.91 -13.42
C SER A 22 -22.45 -13.93 -14.13
N SER A 23 -21.81 -14.80 -14.92
CA SER A 23 -22.46 -15.94 -15.59
C SER A 23 -23.33 -16.75 -14.64
N ASP A 24 -22.94 -16.83 -13.36
CA ASP A 24 -23.69 -17.50 -12.31
C ASP A 24 -25.11 -16.97 -12.13
N ILE A 25 -25.36 -15.69 -12.46
CA ILE A 25 -26.70 -15.07 -12.41
C ILE A 25 -27.58 -15.59 -13.54
N VAL A 26 -27.01 -15.81 -14.74
CA VAL A 26 -27.76 -16.23 -15.93
C VAL A 26 -28.03 -17.73 -15.90
N THR A 27 -27.06 -18.53 -15.46
CA THR A 27 -27.21 -20.01 -15.37
C THR A 27 -28.24 -20.43 -14.32
N PHE A 28 -28.43 -19.64 -13.24
CA PHE A 28 -29.37 -19.97 -12.17
C PHE A 28 -30.83 -19.99 -12.65
N GLN A 29 -31.17 -19.19 -13.66
CA GLN A 29 -32.52 -19.12 -14.21
C GLN A 29 -32.81 -20.25 -15.22
N ALA A 30 -31.79 -20.80 -15.87
CA ALA A 30 -31.93 -21.81 -16.91
C ALA A 30 -32.17 -23.25 -16.38
N SER A 31 -32.02 -23.50 -15.07
CA SER A 31 -32.05 -24.86 -14.50
C SER A 31 -33.42 -25.34 -14.01
N ASN A 32 -34.49 -24.54 -14.07
CA ASN A 32 -35.82 -24.95 -13.58
C ASN A 32 -36.89 -24.84 -14.68
N GLY A 33 -37.05 -25.91 -15.47
CA GLY A 33 -38.11 -25.97 -16.48
C GLY A 33 -38.02 -27.18 -17.41
N GLY A 34 -37.90 -28.40 -16.86
CA GLY A 34 -38.07 -29.61 -17.66
C GLY A 34 -39.55 -29.83 -17.98
N GLY A 35 -39.99 -29.50 -19.19
CA GLY A 35 -41.29 -29.95 -19.73
C GLY A 35 -41.94 -29.05 -20.76
N VAL A 36 -41.81 -29.42 -22.04
CA VAL A 36 -42.81 -29.33 -23.13
C VAL A 36 -43.47 -27.97 -23.41
N ALA A 37 -43.00 -27.29 -24.47
CA ALA A 37 -43.75 -26.48 -25.48
C ALA A 37 -42.76 -25.46 -26.11
N ASP A 38 -42.28 -25.73 -27.32
CA ASP A 38 -42.74 -25.10 -28.57
C ASP A 38 -42.47 -23.58 -28.68
N HIS A 39 -41.40 -23.27 -29.43
CA HIS A 39 -41.37 -22.25 -30.48
C HIS A 39 -42.24 -20.99 -30.34
N LEU A 40 -42.19 -20.21 -29.25
CA LEU A 40 -42.78 -18.85 -29.24
C LEU A 40 -42.13 -17.83 -28.30
N PHE A 41 -40.94 -18.11 -27.77
CA PHE A 41 -40.15 -17.10 -27.09
C PHE A 41 -38.88 -16.88 -27.89
N GLU A 42 -38.93 -15.88 -28.78
CA GLU A 42 -37.72 -15.10 -29.03
C GLU A 42 -37.34 -14.57 -27.64
N GLU A 43 -36.41 -15.27 -26.97
CA GLU A 43 -35.84 -14.87 -25.69
C GLU A 43 -35.21 -13.50 -25.93
N GLN A 44 -36.01 -12.47 -25.70
CA GLN A 44 -35.58 -11.10 -25.68
C GLN A 44 -34.68 -11.01 -24.46
N GLU A 45 -33.38 -11.28 -24.65
CA GLU A 45 -32.39 -11.22 -23.58
C GLU A 45 -32.63 -9.91 -22.82
N PRO A 46 -32.94 -9.96 -21.51
CA PRO A 46 -33.24 -8.74 -20.80
C PRO A 46 -32.01 -7.83 -20.92
N ASN A 47 -32.18 -6.58 -21.34
CA ASN A 47 -31.10 -5.61 -21.49
C ASN A 47 -30.73 -5.03 -20.11
N TRP A 48 -30.23 -5.87 -19.21
CA TRP A 48 -29.80 -5.47 -17.88
C TRP A 48 -28.34 -4.99 -17.93
N VAL A 49 -28.22 -3.74 -18.35
CA VAL A 49 -26.95 -3.02 -18.49
C VAL A 49 -26.46 -2.55 -17.12
N LEU A 50 -25.29 -3.03 -16.66
CA LEU A 50 -24.71 -2.60 -15.38
C LEU A 50 -23.96 -1.26 -15.44
N GLU A 51 -23.15 -1.07 -16.48
CA GLU A 51 -22.32 0.13 -16.68
C GLU A 51 -22.22 0.45 -18.17
N THR A 52 -22.21 1.74 -18.50
CA THR A 52 -21.91 2.22 -19.86
C THR A 52 -20.43 2.07 -20.22
N LEU A 53 -20.07 2.10 -21.51
CA LEU A 53 -18.66 2.05 -21.93
C LEU A 53 -17.82 3.19 -21.33
N ALA A 54 -18.40 4.40 -21.24
CA ALA A 54 -17.73 5.54 -20.63
C ALA A 54 -17.50 5.35 -19.12
N GLU A 55 -18.50 4.85 -18.39
CA GLU A 55 -18.37 4.50 -16.97
C GLU A 55 -17.31 3.40 -16.76
N ARG A 56 -17.27 2.39 -17.64
CA ARG A 56 -16.27 1.31 -17.59
C ARG A 56 -14.85 1.85 -17.77
N GLN A 57 -14.65 2.73 -18.73
CA GLN A 57 -13.34 3.36 -18.96
C GLN A 57 -12.91 4.22 -17.77
N ALA A 58 -13.83 5.02 -17.21
CA ALA A 58 -13.56 5.83 -16.01
C ALA A 58 -13.20 4.95 -14.80
N ARG A 59 -13.95 3.88 -14.57
CA ARG A 59 -13.67 2.89 -13.52
C ARG A 59 -12.32 2.22 -13.68
N ARG A 60 -11.98 1.79 -14.91
CA ARG A 60 -10.68 1.19 -15.20
C ARG A 60 -9.53 2.16 -14.90
N ARG A 61 -9.68 3.44 -15.21
CA ARG A 61 -8.72 4.49 -14.82
C ARG A 61 -8.59 4.57 -13.29
N SER A 62 -9.70 4.55 -12.55
CA SER A 62 -9.68 4.55 -11.08
C SER A 62 -8.98 3.30 -10.49
N HIS A 63 -9.17 2.11 -11.07
CA HIS A 63 -8.42 0.92 -10.66
C HIS A 63 -6.92 1.07 -10.87
N TYR A 64 -6.50 1.59 -12.02
CA TYR A 64 -5.07 1.86 -12.28
C TYR A 64 -4.49 2.89 -11.30
N VAL A 65 -5.23 3.96 -10.97
CA VAL A 65 -4.80 4.94 -9.96
C VAL A 65 -4.57 4.24 -8.61
N ILE A 66 -5.47 3.34 -8.20
CA ILE A 66 -5.32 2.60 -6.95
C ILE A 66 -4.13 1.65 -6.97
N TYR A 67 -3.96 0.87 -8.03
CA TYR A 67 -2.81 -0.03 -8.16
C TYR A 67 -1.49 0.75 -8.10
N LEU A 68 -1.42 1.86 -8.83
CA LEU A 68 -0.25 2.75 -8.82
C LEU A 68 -0.02 3.37 -7.44
N THR A 69 -1.08 3.72 -6.71
CA THR A 69 -1.00 4.25 -5.35
C THR A 69 -0.43 3.23 -4.37
N THR A 70 -0.95 2.00 -4.39
CA THR A 70 -0.43 0.92 -3.55
C THR A 70 1.03 0.61 -3.88
N PHE A 71 1.39 0.60 -5.17
CA PHE A 71 2.77 0.43 -5.62
C PHE A 71 3.70 1.54 -5.09
N VAL A 72 3.34 2.80 -5.30
CA VAL A 72 4.11 3.98 -4.87
C VAL A 72 4.35 3.98 -3.35
N MET A 73 3.32 3.71 -2.57
CA MET A 73 3.46 3.69 -1.11
C MET A 73 4.32 2.53 -0.62
N SER A 74 4.25 1.39 -1.31
CA SER A 74 5.11 0.24 -1.01
C SER A 74 6.58 0.52 -1.31
N ILE A 75 6.86 1.25 -2.40
CA ILE A 75 8.20 1.75 -2.70
C ILE A 75 8.69 2.65 -1.57
N GLY A 76 7.95 3.71 -1.22
CA GLY A 76 8.43 4.66 -0.20
C GLY A 76 8.65 4.04 1.17
N PHE A 77 7.81 3.07 1.57
CA PHE A 77 8.06 2.29 2.79
C PHE A 77 9.34 1.45 2.68
N SER A 78 9.52 0.74 1.57
CA SER A 78 10.59 -0.25 1.41
C SER A 78 11.98 0.35 1.18
N ILE A 79 12.08 1.44 0.41
CA ILE A 79 13.34 2.18 0.22
C ILE A 79 13.92 2.55 1.60
N VAL A 80 13.09 3.17 2.43
CA VAL A 80 13.47 3.64 3.76
C VAL A 80 13.87 2.49 4.69
N LEU A 81 13.11 1.40 4.68
CA LEU A 81 13.33 0.26 5.58
C LEU A 81 14.75 -0.31 5.46
N THR A 82 15.30 -0.35 4.24
CA THR A 82 16.65 -0.91 3.99
C THR A 82 17.79 0.03 4.37
N GLY A 83 17.56 1.34 4.42
CA GLY A 83 18.56 2.34 4.79
C GLY A 83 18.49 2.84 6.23
N VAL A 84 17.43 2.50 6.98
CA VAL A 84 17.16 3.15 8.27
C VAL A 84 18.16 2.77 9.37
N TRP A 85 18.71 1.55 9.40
CA TRP A 85 19.73 1.18 10.39
C TRP A 85 21.05 1.93 10.17
N PRO A 86 21.68 1.91 8.97
CA PRO A 86 22.86 2.71 8.71
C PRO A 86 22.64 4.22 8.94
N TYR A 87 21.46 4.75 8.59
CA TYR A 87 21.17 6.16 8.83
C TYR A 87 21.06 6.51 10.32
N LEU A 88 20.47 5.61 11.12
CA LEU A 88 20.41 5.78 12.57
C LEU A 88 21.82 5.81 13.18
N GLN A 89 22.72 4.93 12.72
CA GLN A 89 24.12 4.89 13.16
C GLN A 89 24.92 6.13 12.70
N GLN A 90 24.56 6.73 11.57
CA GLN A 90 25.15 7.99 11.11
C GLN A 90 24.72 9.17 11.99
N LEU A 91 23.45 9.21 12.42
CA LEU A 91 22.91 10.27 13.26
C LEU A 91 23.37 10.14 14.72
N ASP A 92 23.45 8.91 15.24
CA ASP A 92 23.96 8.61 16.57
C ASP A 92 24.67 7.24 16.58
N PRO A 93 26.02 7.23 16.58
CA PRO A 93 26.81 6.00 16.66
C PRO A 93 26.57 5.18 17.95
N GLY A 94 26.06 5.82 19.01
CA GLY A 94 25.72 5.15 20.28
C GLY A 94 24.34 4.50 20.29
N SER A 95 23.57 4.61 19.20
CA SER A 95 22.17 4.17 19.17
C SER A 95 22.03 2.65 19.35
N SER A 96 21.13 2.26 20.26
CA SER A 96 20.86 0.86 20.56
C SER A 96 20.01 0.17 19.48
N LYS A 97 20.27 -1.12 19.25
CA LYS A 97 19.42 -1.99 18.40
C LYS A 97 17.95 -2.02 18.88
N VAL A 98 17.72 -1.83 20.18
CA VAL A 98 16.37 -1.73 20.76
C VAL A 98 15.63 -0.52 20.19
N TYR A 99 16.32 0.63 20.05
CA TYR A 99 15.73 1.84 19.49
C TYR A 99 15.37 1.66 18.01
N PHE A 100 16.24 1.01 17.24
CA PHE A 100 15.92 0.63 15.87
C PHE A 100 14.65 -0.24 15.79
N GLY A 101 14.49 -1.19 16.71
CA GLY A 101 13.25 -1.98 16.84
C GLY A 101 12.01 -1.09 17.00
N TRP A 102 12.06 -0.09 17.87
CA TRP A 102 10.97 0.89 18.04
C TRP A 102 10.69 1.69 16.76
N VAL A 103 11.74 2.16 16.06
CA VAL A 103 11.61 2.90 14.80
C VAL A 103 10.95 2.05 13.71
N VAL A 104 11.32 0.77 13.60
CA VAL A 104 10.70 -0.18 12.65
C VAL A 104 9.25 -0.48 13.05
N ALA A 105 8.98 -0.66 14.35
CA ALA A 105 7.64 -0.93 14.88
C ALA A 105 6.70 0.28 14.80
N ALA A 106 7.22 1.50 14.70
CA ALA A 106 6.42 2.72 14.61
C ALA A 106 5.45 2.71 13.41
N ASN A 107 5.87 2.17 12.27
CA ASN A 107 5.04 2.05 11.07
C ASN A 107 3.79 1.16 11.30
N PRO A 108 3.94 -0.14 11.64
CA PRO A 108 2.79 -1.01 11.88
C PRO A 108 1.94 -0.53 13.07
N LEU A 109 2.55 0.09 14.10
CA LEU A 109 1.81 0.70 15.20
C LEU A 109 0.90 1.84 14.71
N GLY A 110 1.43 2.77 13.93
CA GLY A 110 0.65 3.87 13.34
C GLY A 110 -0.45 3.34 12.42
N GLN A 111 -0.15 2.33 11.59
CA GLN A 111 -1.11 1.70 10.71
C GLN A 111 -2.25 1.02 11.49
N MET A 112 -1.92 0.28 12.55
CA MET A 112 -2.89 -0.43 13.39
C MET A 112 -3.88 0.55 14.03
N LEU A 113 -3.38 1.67 14.58
CA LEU A 113 -4.23 2.68 15.21
C LEU A 113 -5.07 3.46 14.19
N ALA A 114 -4.49 3.79 13.04
CA ALA A 114 -5.17 4.60 12.02
C ALA A 114 -6.18 3.81 11.16
N SER A 115 -5.97 2.50 10.97
CA SER A 115 -6.84 1.64 10.13
C SER A 115 -8.33 1.70 10.49
N PRO A 116 -8.75 1.48 11.75
CA PRO A 116 -10.17 1.57 12.10
C PRO A 116 -10.71 3.00 11.96
N LEU A 117 -9.90 4.02 12.29
CA LEU A 117 -10.32 5.42 12.22
C LEU A 117 -10.56 5.88 10.78
N LEU A 118 -9.61 5.59 9.87
CA LEU A 118 -9.73 5.88 8.45
C LEU A 118 -10.85 5.07 7.80
N GLY A 119 -11.04 3.80 8.18
CA GLY A 119 -12.15 2.97 7.71
C GLY A 119 -13.51 3.53 8.12
N TRP A 120 -13.65 3.93 9.39
CA TRP A 120 -14.87 4.59 9.88
C TRP A 120 -15.14 5.91 9.15
N TRP A 121 -14.11 6.74 8.95
CA TRP A 121 -14.25 8.02 8.27
C TRP A 121 -14.62 7.85 6.80
N ALA A 122 -14.00 6.92 6.07
CA ALA A 122 -14.34 6.61 4.68
C ALA A 122 -15.82 6.20 4.52
N ASN A 123 -16.29 5.32 5.40
CA ASN A 123 -17.69 4.90 5.43
C ASN A 123 -18.63 6.07 5.73
N ARG A 124 -18.29 6.92 6.71
CA ARG A 124 -19.12 8.07 7.10
C ARG A 124 -19.17 9.16 6.02
N ALA A 125 -18.05 9.41 5.37
CA ALA A 125 -17.89 10.40 4.30
C ALA A 125 -18.54 9.95 2.98
N LYS A 126 -18.88 8.66 2.84
CA LYS A 126 -19.40 8.02 1.61
C LYS A 126 -18.51 8.24 0.38
N SER A 127 -17.25 8.62 0.61
CA SER A 127 -16.27 8.87 -0.44
C SER A 127 -14.90 8.49 0.08
N ASN A 128 -14.25 7.60 -0.66
CA ASN A 128 -12.91 7.12 -0.38
C ASN A 128 -11.83 8.13 -0.79
N ARG A 129 -12.14 9.01 -1.74
CA ARG A 129 -11.21 9.98 -2.31
C ARG A 129 -10.57 10.91 -1.28
N ARG A 130 -11.37 11.50 -0.37
CA ARG A 130 -10.85 12.44 0.64
C ARG A 130 -9.91 11.75 1.61
N CYS A 131 -10.21 10.50 1.95
CA CYS A 131 -9.37 9.71 2.82
C CYS A 131 -8.04 9.36 2.17
N PHE A 132 -8.02 9.02 0.87
CA PHE A 132 -6.78 8.84 0.11
C PHE A 132 -5.92 10.11 0.08
N GLN A 133 -6.52 11.28 -0.17
CA GLN A 133 -5.82 12.56 -0.17
C GLN A 133 -5.19 12.88 1.20
N LEU A 134 -5.92 12.63 2.30
CA LEU A 134 -5.37 12.82 3.63
C LEU A 134 -4.21 11.88 3.89
N SER A 135 -4.40 10.57 3.66
CA SER A 135 -3.34 9.58 3.88
C SER A 135 -2.08 9.92 3.10
N LEU A 136 -2.23 10.32 1.84
CA LEU A 136 -1.10 10.65 0.99
C LEU A 136 -0.40 11.97 1.36
N THR A 137 -1.16 12.93 1.89
CA THR A 137 -0.59 14.15 2.48
C THR A 137 0.24 13.80 3.71
N VAL A 138 -0.29 12.94 4.60
CA VAL A 138 0.44 12.44 5.78
C VAL A 138 1.68 11.64 5.37
N PHE A 139 1.59 10.85 4.29
CA PHE A 139 2.73 10.13 3.72
C PHE A 139 3.83 11.09 3.24
N ALA A 140 3.47 12.14 2.50
CA ALA A 140 4.43 13.14 2.03
C ALA A 140 5.06 13.90 3.21
N ILE A 141 4.26 14.30 4.21
CA ILE A 141 4.77 14.94 5.42
C ILE A 141 5.74 14.01 6.17
N GLY A 142 5.36 12.76 6.42
CA GLY A 142 6.21 11.78 7.11
C GLY A 142 7.53 11.51 6.39
N ASN A 143 7.51 11.39 5.06
CA ASN A 143 8.74 11.26 4.27
C ASN A 143 9.56 12.56 4.23
N GLY A 144 8.89 13.72 4.22
CA GLY A 144 9.54 15.03 4.30
C GLY A 144 10.28 15.22 5.62
N LEU A 145 9.64 14.93 6.75
CA LEU A 145 10.30 14.97 8.08
C LEU A 145 11.54 14.08 8.13
N TYR A 146 11.48 12.91 7.48
CA TYR A 146 12.63 12.02 7.40
C TYR A 146 13.75 12.56 6.52
N ALA A 147 13.39 13.22 5.41
CA ALA A 147 14.36 13.80 4.49
C ALA A 147 15.20 14.91 5.14
N ILE A 148 14.63 15.65 6.10
CA ILE A 148 15.30 16.76 6.79
C ILE A 148 15.85 16.39 8.17
N LEU A 149 16.03 15.10 8.46
CA LEU A 149 16.49 14.63 9.78
C LEU A 149 17.84 15.22 10.23
N SER A 150 18.77 15.45 9.30
CA SER A 150 20.09 16.03 9.56
C SER A 150 20.03 17.44 10.16
N VAL A 151 18.95 18.18 9.91
CA VAL A 151 18.70 19.54 10.41
C VAL A 151 18.48 19.55 11.92
N PHE A 152 17.99 18.45 12.50
CA PHE A 152 17.50 18.43 13.88
C PHE A 152 18.54 18.03 14.93
N GLY A 153 19.78 17.73 14.53
CA GLY A 153 20.86 17.39 15.45
C GLY A 153 20.46 16.33 16.49
N SER A 154 20.50 16.67 17.77
CA SER A 154 20.14 15.78 18.89
C SER A 154 18.67 15.33 18.91
N ALA A 155 17.76 16.06 18.26
CA ALA A 155 16.35 15.68 18.15
C ALA A 155 16.06 14.74 16.96
N ALA A 156 17.07 14.37 16.17
CA ALA A 156 16.87 13.54 14.97
C ALA A 156 16.27 12.17 15.29
N LEU A 157 16.71 11.48 16.35
CA LEU A 157 16.18 10.15 16.70
C LEU A 157 14.66 10.17 16.95
N PRO A 158 14.13 10.95 17.93
CA PRO A 158 12.70 10.98 18.17
C PRO A 158 11.90 11.47 16.96
N ILE A 159 12.46 12.38 16.16
CA ILE A 159 11.82 12.82 14.91
C ILE A 159 11.79 11.70 13.87
N MET A 160 12.81 10.84 13.80
CA MET A 160 12.80 9.65 12.95
C MET A 160 11.66 8.73 13.35
N PHE A 161 11.50 8.45 14.65
CA PHE A 161 10.37 7.68 15.15
C PHE A 161 9.02 8.29 14.75
N VAL A 162 8.83 9.60 14.96
CA VAL A 162 7.59 10.31 14.58
C VAL A 162 7.36 10.24 13.07
N SER A 163 8.40 10.43 12.25
CA SER A 163 8.31 10.33 10.79
C SER A 163 7.84 8.94 10.35
N ARG A 164 8.34 7.87 10.98
CA ARG A 164 7.91 6.49 10.73
C ARG A 164 6.50 6.21 11.19
N PHE A 165 6.13 6.75 12.34
CA PHE A 165 4.77 6.63 12.85
C PHE A 165 3.76 7.31 11.91
N LEU A 166 4.07 8.50 11.37
CA LEU A 166 3.24 9.18 10.39
C LEU A 166 3.10 8.41 9.08
N VAL A 167 4.20 7.84 8.56
CA VAL A 167 4.14 6.94 7.40
C VAL A 167 3.28 5.71 7.71
N GLY A 168 3.32 5.20 8.93
CA GLY A 168 2.42 4.16 9.42
C GLY A 168 0.95 4.55 9.34
N ILE A 169 0.62 5.72 9.88
CA ILE A 169 -0.75 6.29 9.79
C ILE A 169 -1.20 6.41 8.33
N SER A 170 -0.32 6.84 7.43
CA SER A 170 -0.67 6.93 6.01
C SER A 170 -0.98 5.56 5.39
N SER A 171 -0.29 4.51 5.81
CA SER A 171 -0.41 3.14 5.29
C SER A 171 -1.74 2.46 5.65
N ALA A 172 -2.52 3.04 6.57
CA ALA A 172 -3.88 2.61 6.88
C ALA A 172 -4.85 2.73 5.68
N ASN A 173 -4.47 3.48 4.64
CA ASN A 173 -5.26 3.57 3.42
C ASN A 173 -5.43 2.23 2.68
N ILE A 174 -4.62 1.20 2.98
CA ILE A 174 -4.81 -0.15 2.42
C ILE A 174 -6.18 -0.73 2.76
N ALA A 175 -6.75 -0.37 3.91
CA ALA A 175 -8.12 -0.75 4.28
C ALA A 175 -9.15 -0.13 3.32
N ILE A 176 -8.91 1.11 2.92
CA ILE A 176 -9.76 1.86 1.97
C ILE A 176 -9.60 1.29 0.56
N VAL A 177 -8.39 0.92 0.15
CA VAL A 177 -8.13 0.23 -1.12
C VAL A 177 -8.96 -1.04 -1.21
N ARG A 178 -8.89 -1.90 -0.19
CA ARG A 178 -9.64 -3.18 -0.17
C ARG A 178 -11.15 -2.95 -0.21
N SER A 179 -11.64 -1.95 0.51
CA SER A 179 -13.07 -1.57 0.50
C SER A 179 -13.52 -0.99 -0.86
N TYR A 180 -12.69 -0.16 -1.49
CA TYR A 180 -13.00 0.37 -2.82
C TYR A 180 -13.00 -0.74 -3.88
N ILE A 181 -12.00 -1.61 -3.88
CA ILE A 181 -11.93 -2.71 -4.85
C ILE A 181 -13.14 -3.63 -4.70
N SER A 182 -13.56 -3.96 -3.47
CA SER A 182 -14.74 -4.82 -3.27
C SER A 182 -16.04 -4.17 -3.73
N THR A 183 -16.17 -2.84 -3.62
CA THR A 183 -17.37 -2.10 -4.03
C THR A 183 -17.40 -1.73 -5.51
N SER A 184 -16.24 -1.60 -6.16
CA SER A 184 -16.10 -1.20 -7.56
C SER A 184 -15.97 -2.36 -8.55
N THR A 185 -16.01 -3.61 -8.07
CA THR A 185 -15.88 -4.80 -8.91
C THR A 185 -17.11 -5.70 -8.82
N THR A 186 -17.43 -6.36 -9.93
CA THR A 186 -18.39 -7.46 -9.94
C THR A 186 -17.81 -8.69 -9.25
N THR A 187 -18.66 -9.66 -8.91
CA THR A 187 -18.21 -10.89 -8.26
C THR A 187 -17.21 -11.69 -9.10
N SER A 188 -17.36 -11.69 -10.42
CA SER A 188 -16.48 -12.42 -11.36
C SER A 188 -15.08 -11.81 -11.49
N GLU A 189 -14.93 -10.49 -11.41
CA GLU A 189 -13.64 -9.81 -11.60
C GLU A 189 -12.94 -9.44 -10.29
N ARG A 190 -13.64 -9.50 -9.15
CA ARG A 190 -13.13 -9.10 -7.83
C ARG A 190 -11.82 -9.80 -7.47
N THR A 191 -11.74 -11.10 -7.70
CA THR A 191 -10.53 -11.90 -7.40
C THR A 191 -9.32 -11.37 -8.17
N THR A 192 -9.48 -11.11 -9.47
CA THR A 192 -8.42 -10.54 -10.32
C THR A 192 -8.00 -9.16 -9.85
N ALA A 193 -8.96 -8.30 -9.49
CA ALA A 193 -8.65 -6.95 -9.01
C ALA A 193 -7.90 -6.94 -7.66
N VAL A 194 -8.24 -7.84 -6.75
CA VAL A 194 -7.52 -8.04 -5.48
C VAL A 194 -6.11 -8.60 -5.74
N ALA A 195 -5.97 -9.52 -6.69
CA ALA A 195 -4.67 -10.07 -7.09
C ALA A 195 -3.75 -8.98 -7.68
N LEU A 196 -4.27 -8.14 -8.59
CA LEU A 196 -3.51 -7.01 -9.17
C LEU A 196 -3.08 -5.99 -8.12
N THR A 197 -3.93 -5.70 -7.14
CA THR A 197 -3.59 -4.82 -6.01
C THR A 197 -2.41 -5.40 -5.21
N SER A 198 -2.44 -6.71 -4.94
CA SER A 198 -1.38 -7.40 -4.19
C SER A 198 -0.08 -7.49 -4.99
N ALA A 199 -0.17 -7.72 -6.30
CA ALA A 199 0.96 -7.73 -7.21
C ALA A 199 1.64 -6.34 -7.27
N ALA A 200 0.86 -5.27 -7.37
CA ALA A 200 1.37 -3.90 -7.32
C ALA A 200 2.09 -3.62 -5.99
N GLN A 201 1.53 -4.06 -4.87
CA GLN A 201 2.18 -3.93 -3.55
C GLN A 201 3.52 -4.69 -3.51
N GLY A 202 3.52 -5.96 -3.95
CA GLY A 202 4.72 -6.81 -3.97
C GLY A 202 5.83 -6.24 -4.86
N LEU A 203 5.49 -5.74 -6.05
CA LEU A 203 6.45 -5.09 -6.93
C LEU A 203 7.09 -3.86 -6.29
N GLY A 204 6.31 -3.06 -5.55
CA GLY A 204 6.85 -1.90 -4.85
C GLY A 204 7.85 -2.28 -3.75
N PHE A 205 7.58 -3.36 -3.00
CA PHE A 205 8.52 -3.90 -2.01
C PHE A 205 9.78 -4.51 -2.61
N ILE A 206 9.73 -5.00 -3.86
CA ILE A 206 10.92 -5.49 -4.56
C ILE A 206 11.75 -4.33 -5.12
N ILE A 207 11.09 -3.31 -5.68
CA ILE A 207 11.78 -2.16 -6.31
C ILE A 207 12.38 -1.23 -5.26
N GLY A 208 11.77 -1.08 -4.08
CA GLY A 208 12.27 -0.18 -3.04
C GLY A 208 13.75 -0.39 -2.65
N PRO A 209 14.17 -1.61 -2.27
CA PRO A 209 15.57 -1.89 -1.94
C PRO A 209 16.51 -1.67 -3.12
N ALA A 210 16.06 -1.97 -4.34
CA ALA A 210 16.84 -1.75 -5.56
C ALA A 210 17.09 -0.25 -5.80
N VAL A 211 16.07 0.59 -5.60
CA VAL A 211 16.22 2.06 -5.66
C VAL A 211 17.17 2.54 -4.57
N GLN A 212 17.08 2.00 -3.35
CA GLN A 212 18.01 2.36 -2.28
C GLN A 212 19.46 1.99 -2.60
N ALA A 213 19.70 0.79 -3.14
CA ALA A 213 21.02 0.35 -3.56
C ALA A 213 21.56 1.23 -4.70
N ALA A 214 20.73 1.62 -5.66
CA ALA A 214 21.11 2.52 -6.74
C ALA A 214 21.52 3.91 -6.21
N LEU A 215 20.81 4.46 -5.23
CA LEU A 215 21.19 5.70 -4.56
C LEU A 215 22.55 5.56 -3.86
N ALA A 216 22.78 4.46 -3.14
CA ALA A 216 24.06 4.22 -2.47
C ALA A 216 25.24 4.26 -3.46
N VAL A 217 25.08 3.65 -4.64
CA VAL A 217 26.10 3.68 -5.71
C VAL A 217 26.27 5.08 -6.30
N ALA A 218 25.17 5.79 -6.58
CA ALA A 218 25.21 7.14 -7.16
C ALA A 218 25.94 8.14 -6.24
N PHE A 219 25.66 8.10 -4.94
CA PHE A 219 26.32 8.96 -3.96
C PHE A 219 27.77 8.53 -3.68
N ALA A 220 28.10 7.23 -3.81
CA ALA A 220 29.49 6.76 -3.70
C ALA A 220 30.39 7.32 -4.82
N HIS A 221 29.92 7.36 -6.07
CA HIS A 221 30.68 7.94 -7.18
C HIS A 221 30.81 9.46 -7.14
N THR A 222 29.88 10.13 -6.46
CA THR A 222 29.92 11.59 -6.28
C THR A 222 30.94 12.02 -5.21
N SER A 223 31.42 11.08 -4.39
CA SER A 223 32.42 11.33 -3.35
C SER A 223 33.77 10.65 -3.62
N PRO A 224 34.63 11.24 -4.47
CA PRO A 224 36.06 11.03 -4.34
C PRO A 224 36.76 12.15 -3.55
N ASN A 225 36.20 13.35 -3.44
CA ASN A 225 36.76 14.52 -2.73
C ASN A 225 35.74 15.69 -2.64
N SER A 226 34.65 15.57 -1.87
CA SER A 226 33.75 16.71 -1.61
C SER A 226 33.86 17.20 -0.18
N SER A 227 34.96 17.88 0.14
CA SER A 227 34.86 19.01 1.07
C SER A 227 33.94 20.05 0.42
N ASN A 228 32.72 20.14 0.93
CA ASN A 228 31.90 21.35 0.88
C ASN A 228 31.43 21.75 -0.54
N SER A 229 30.55 20.95 -1.15
CA SER A 229 29.60 21.49 -2.14
C SER A 229 28.40 22.12 -1.40
N THR A 230 28.72 23.08 -0.54
CA THR A 230 27.76 24.04 -0.01
C THR A 230 27.37 24.93 -1.17
N LEU A 231 26.10 24.92 -1.56
CA LEU A 231 25.52 25.91 -2.45
C LEU A 231 25.53 27.27 -1.73
N THR A 232 26.71 27.87 -1.62
CA THR A 232 26.94 29.19 -1.02
C THR A 232 27.31 30.13 -2.15
N ASN A 233 26.38 31.02 -2.46
CA ASN A 233 26.67 32.23 -3.20
C ASN A 233 27.86 32.91 -2.52
N GLY A 234 28.91 33.14 -3.30
CA GLY A 234 30.26 33.27 -2.79
C GLY A 234 30.50 34.43 -1.84
N THR A 235 31.46 34.23 -0.94
CA THR A 235 32.57 35.15 -0.65
C THR A 235 33.59 34.39 0.19
N MET A 236 34.87 34.51 -0.19
CA MET A 236 36.00 34.00 0.59
C MET A 236 36.07 34.68 1.95
N SER A 237 36.23 33.89 3.02
CA SER A 237 36.97 34.29 4.22
C SER A 237 37.04 33.15 5.23
N GLU A 238 38.25 32.64 5.46
CA GLU A 238 38.64 31.94 6.69
C GLU A 238 38.24 32.78 7.90
N THR A 239 37.28 32.30 8.67
CA THR A 239 37.06 32.73 10.06
C THR A 239 36.41 31.58 10.80
N LEU A 240 36.95 31.28 11.99
CA LEU A 240 36.38 30.41 13.00
C LEU A 240 34.96 30.90 13.33
N VAL A 241 33.96 30.32 12.68
CA VAL A 241 32.56 30.51 13.01
C VAL A 241 32.04 29.14 13.40
N ASP A 242 31.78 29.00 14.69
CA ASP A 242 30.90 28.00 15.27
C ASP A 242 29.56 28.12 14.54
N THR A 243 29.40 27.38 13.45
CA THR A 243 28.21 27.43 12.60
C THR A 243 27.39 26.18 12.87
N ASP A 244 26.74 26.15 14.03
CA ASP A 244 25.53 25.36 14.30
C ASP A 244 24.36 25.84 13.42
N ALA A 245 24.60 26.07 12.12
CA ALA A 245 23.55 26.30 11.16
C ALA A 245 23.01 24.93 10.73
N PRO A 246 21.71 24.66 10.91
CA PRO A 246 21.15 23.38 10.51
C PRO A 246 21.17 23.31 8.97
N THR A 247 22.14 22.58 8.42
CA THR A 247 22.29 22.42 6.97
C THR A 247 21.52 21.20 6.50
N ILE A 248 20.80 21.34 5.37
CA ILE A 248 20.11 20.23 4.74
C ILE A 248 21.14 19.40 3.97
N GLU A 249 21.66 18.36 4.62
CA GLU A 249 22.59 17.43 3.98
C GLU A 249 21.84 16.49 3.01
N LEU A 250 22.14 16.59 1.71
CA LEU A 250 21.65 15.65 0.70
C LEU A 250 22.58 14.43 0.66
N ASN A 251 22.23 13.38 1.39
CA ASN A 251 22.94 12.11 1.42
C ASN A 251 22.03 10.99 0.87
N MET A 252 22.57 9.77 0.72
CA MET A 252 21.79 8.65 0.16
C MET A 252 20.54 8.30 0.97
N TYR A 253 20.50 8.62 2.28
CA TYR A 253 19.36 8.32 3.16
C TYR A 253 18.32 9.43 3.14
N SER A 254 18.71 10.70 3.17
CA SER A 254 17.80 11.84 3.04
C SER A 254 17.17 11.91 1.66
N ALA A 255 17.90 11.52 0.61
CA ALA A 255 17.38 11.39 -0.75
C ALA A 255 16.17 10.45 -0.84
N THR A 256 16.13 9.38 -0.03
CA THR A 256 14.98 8.46 0.01
C THR A 256 13.70 9.14 0.48
N GLY A 257 13.82 10.01 1.48
CA GLY A 257 12.70 10.79 2.00
C GLY A 257 12.18 11.75 0.93
N TRP A 258 13.08 12.44 0.22
CA TRP A 258 12.69 13.32 -0.88
C TRP A 258 12.01 12.59 -2.04
N ILE A 259 12.49 11.39 -2.40
CA ILE A 259 11.80 10.53 -3.38
C ILE A 259 10.41 10.16 -2.88
N GLY A 260 10.26 9.81 -1.60
CA GLY A 260 8.98 9.56 -0.98
C GLY A 260 8.02 10.76 -1.06
N VAL A 261 8.52 11.98 -0.80
CA VAL A 261 7.74 13.22 -0.95
C VAL A 261 7.30 13.40 -2.40
N PHE A 262 8.22 13.30 -3.36
CA PHE A 262 7.93 13.46 -4.77
C PHE A 262 6.88 12.46 -5.26
N LEU A 263 7.05 11.19 -4.89
CA LEU A 263 6.09 10.13 -5.24
C LEU A 263 4.73 10.36 -4.59
N GLY A 264 4.71 10.78 -3.31
CA GLY A 264 3.47 11.09 -2.59
C GLY A 264 2.71 12.26 -3.20
N VAL A 265 3.41 13.36 -3.48
CA VAL A 265 2.83 14.55 -4.11
C VAL A 265 2.34 14.24 -5.52
N THR A 266 3.14 13.53 -6.33
CA THR A 266 2.73 13.10 -7.68
C THR A 266 1.47 12.24 -7.63
N ASN A 267 1.41 11.31 -6.68
CA ASN A 267 0.24 10.46 -6.51
C ASN A 267 -1.00 11.26 -6.02
N LEU A 268 -0.80 12.37 -5.31
CA LEU A 268 -1.91 13.23 -4.86
C LEU A 268 -2.61 13.88 -6.04
N PHE A 269 -1.84 14.24 -7.08
CA PHE A 269 -2.41 14.74 -8.32
C PHE A 269 -3.29 13.70 -9.04
N LEU A 270 -3.05 12.40 -8.85
CA LEU A 270 -3.88 11.36 -9.46
C LEU A 270 -5.28 11.26 -8.82
N PHE A 271 -5.46 11.79 -7.61
CA PHE A 271 -6.76 11.88 -6.95
C PHE A 271 -7.48 13.22 -7.22
N PHE A 272 -7.11 13.98 -8.25
CA PHE A 272 -7.93 15.10 -8.74
C PHE A 272 -9.25 14.60 -9.37
N PRO A 273 -10.33 15.42 -9.38
CA PRO A 273 -11.67 14.98 -9.75
C PRO A 273 -11.78 14.52 -11.22
N CYS A 274 -10.84 14.97 -12.05
CA CYS A 274 -10.75 14.61 -13.45
C CYS A 274 -10.24 13.19 -13.67
N THR A 275 -9.45 12.65 -12.73
CA THR A 275 -8.71 11.40 -12.91
C THR A 275 -9.31 10.25 -12.11
N TYR A 276 -9.77 10.52 -10.89
CA TYR A 276 -10.35 9.51 -10.00
C TYR A 276 -11.83 9.74 -9.74
N GLN A 277 -12.64 8.77 -10.14
CA GLN A 277 -14.09 8.75 -9.91
C GLN A 277 -14.52 7.42 -9.29
N GLU A 278 -15.40 7.49 -8.30
CA GLU A 278 -15.88 6.33 -7.55
C GLU A 278 -17.10 5.73 -8.24
N HIS A 279 -17.02 4.45 -8.63
CA HIS A 279 -18.11 3.73 -9.28
C HIS A 279 -18.51 2.50 -8.45
N PRO A 280 -19.58 2.57 -7.62
CA PRO A 280 -20.01 1.44 -6.80
C PRO A 280 -20.85 0.43 -7.60
N ILE A 281 -20.18 -0.49 -8.29
CA ILE A 281 -20.83 -1.52 -9.13
C ILE A 281 -21.43 -2.64 -8.31
N ALA A 282 -20.79 -3.04 -7.21
CA ALA A 282 -21.27 -4.14 -6.39
C ALA A 282 -22.68 -3.86 -5.83
N ALA A 283 -23.01 -2.59 -5.57
CA ALA A 283 -24.35 -2.18 -5.16
C ALA A 283 -25.39 -2.34 -6.28
N ARG A 284 -25.03 -1.99 -7.52
CA ARG A 284 -25.89 -2.17 -8.71
C ARG A 284 -26.10 -3.67 -9.00
N GLU A 285 -25.05 -4.47 -8.94
CA GLU A 285 -25.09 -5.94 -9.11
C GLU A 285 -25.97 -6.58 -8.03
N ALA A 286 -25.81 -6.21 -6.76
CA ALA A 286 -26.62 -6.75 -5.66
C ALA A 286 -28.10 -6.33 -5.76
N GLN A 287 -28.40 -5.11 -6.21
CA GLN A 287 -29.77 -4.67 -6.45
C GLN A 287 -30.43 -5.47 -7.58
N LEU A 288 -29.67 -5.79 -8.63
CA LEU A 288 -30.15 -6.63 -9.71
C LEU A 288 -30.40 -8.07 -9.25
N GLN A 289 -29.47 -8.66 -8.49
CA GLN A 289 -29.65 -9.97 -7.88
C GLN A 289 -30.92 -10.04 -7.03
N ARG A 290 -31.23 -8.99 -6.25
CA ARG A 290 -32.48 -8.93 -5.48
C ARG A 290 -33.73 -8.83 -6.36
N ARG A 291 -33.65 -8.20 -7.53
CA ARG A 291 -34.78 -8.12 -8.48
C ARG A 291 -35.02 -9.46 -9.17
N LEU A 292 -33.96 -10.15 -9.57
CA LEU A 292 -34.02 -11.46 -10.21
C LEU A 292 -34.45 -12.55 -9.21
N ASN A 293 -33.88 -12.54 -7.99
CA ASN A 293 -34.21 -13.50 -6.94
C ASN A 293 -35.43 -13.09 -6.10
N ARG A 294 -36.32 -12.22 -6.59
CA ARG A 294 -37.49 -11.75 -5.83
C ARG A 294 -38.45 -12.90 -5.43
N ASP A 295 -38.35 -14.04 -6.10
CA ASP A 295 -39.12 -15.26 -5.79
C ASP A 295 -38.42 -16.25 -4.85
N GLU A 296 -37.11 -16.10 -4.57
CA GLU A 296 -36.39 -17.04 -3.71
C GLU A 296 -35.53 -16.28 -2.70
N SER A 297 -35.93 -16.33 -1.42
CA SER A 297 -35.27 -15.69 -0.29
C SER A 297 -33.86 -16.25 -0.08
N THR A 298 -32.89 -15.85 -0.90
CA THR A 298 -31.52 -16.32 -0.81
C THR A 298 -30.86 -15.62 0.38
N LYS A 299 -30.78 -16.35 1.50
CA LYS A 299 -29.97 -15.95 2.67
C LYS A 299 -28.53 -15.79 2.19
N LEU A 300 -27.91 -14.62 2.41
CA LEU A 300 -26.49 -14.47 2.14
C LEU A 300 -25.72 -15.59 2.88
N PRO A 301 -24.71 -16.21 2.25
CA PRO A 301 -23.87 -17.19 2.92
C PRO A 301 -23.34 -16.54 4.21
N LYS A 302 -23.59 -17.19 5.35
CA LYS A 302 -23.05 -16.72 6.63
C LYS A 302 -21.51 -16.77 6.53
N PRO A 303 -20.78 -15.79 7.08
CA PRO A 303 -19.33 -15.88 7.12
C PRO A 303 -18.93 -17.13 7.91
N ASP A 304 -18.06 -17.95 7.34
CA ASP A 304 -17.51 -19.10 8.05
C ASP A 304 -16.60 -18.60 9.18
N TYR A 305 -17.05 -18.82 10.41
CA TYR A 305 -16.32 -18.37 11.60
C TYR A 305 -15.07 -19.20 11.90
N VAL A 306 -14.96 -20.42 11.34
CA VAL A 306 -13.85 -21.33 11.59
C VAL A 306 -12.51 -20.80 11.01
N PRO A 307 -12.41 -20.41 9.72
CA PRO A 307 -11.19 -19.78 9.20
C PRO A 307 -10.83 -18.47 9.91
N LEU A 308 -11.84 -17.67 10.28
CA LEU A 308 -11.65 -16.41 10.99
C LEU A 308 -11.03 -16.63 12.37
N ALA A 309 -11.60 -17.57 13.16
CA ALA A 309 -11.09 -17.93 14.47
C ALA A 309 -9.69 -18.54 14.39
N LEU A 310 -9.45 -19.43 13.42
CA LEU A 310 -8.14 -20.03 13.17
C LEU A 310 -7.08 -18.96 12.87
N ALA A 311 -7.40 -17.99 12.00
CA ALA A 311 -6.49 -16.91 11.66
C ALA A 311 -6.16 -16.01 12.86
N MET A 312 -7.16 -15.69 13.70
CA MET A 312 -6.94 -14.92 14.93
C MET A 312 -6.07 -15.68 15.94
N VAL A 313 -6.29 -16.99 16.11
CA VAL A 313 -5.49 -17.84 17.01
C VAL A 313 -4.05 -17.98 16.50
N LEU A 314 -3.84 -18.20 15.20
CA LEU A 314 -2.51 -18.24 14.59
C LEU A 314 -1.76 -16.92 14.78
N LEU A 315 -2.43 -15.78 14.60
CA LEU A 315 -1.83 -14.46 14.83
C LEU A 315 -1.43 -14.27 16.30
N LEU A 316 -2.27 -14.68 17.25
CA LEU A 316 -1.95 -14.64 18.68
C LEU A 316 -0.76 -15.55 19.03
N ILE A 317 -0.71 -16.77 18.49
CA ILE A 317 0.43 -17.67 18.68
C ILE A 317 1.70 -17.04 18.11
N LEU A 318 1.66 -16.49 16.90
CA LEU A 318 2.83 -15.86 16.27
C LEU A 318 3.35 -14.65 17.07
N CYS A 319 2.46 -13.91 17.74
CA CYS A 319 2.85 -12.81 18.63
C CYS A 319 3.47 -13.29 19.96
N LEU A 320 3.14 -14.51 20.41
CA LEU A 320 3.61 -15.07 21.69
C LEU A 320 4.87 -15.95 21.57
N VAL A 321 5.12 -16.51 20.39
CA VAL A 321 6.26 -17.41 20.13
C VAL A 321 7.66 -16.73 20.19
N PRO A 322 7.86 -15.44 19.82
CA PRO A 322 9.16 -14.79 19.93
C PRO A 322 9.72 -14.75 21.36
N ASP A 323 8.83 -14.65 22.36
CA ASP A 323 9.21 -14.68 23.78
C ASP A 323 9.57 -16.11 24.26
N ALA A 324 8.94 -17.14 23.69
CA ALA A 324 9.21 -18.53 24.06
C ALA A 324 10.56 -19.05 23.52
N LEU A 325 10.96 -18.63 22.31
CA LEU A 325 12.23 -19.04 21.69
C LEU A 325 13.45 -18.29 22.25
N SER A 326 13.27 -17.02 22.63
CA SER A 326 14.35 -16.23 23.24
C SER A 326 14.73 -16.75 24.63
N VAL A 327 13.75 -17.19 25.45
CA VAL A 327 13.98 -17.81 26.77
C VAL A 327 14.73 -19.15 26.67
N VAL A 328 14.48 -19.96 25.64
CA VAL A 328 15.15 -21.25 25.45
C VAL A 328 16.59 -21.10 24.95
N SER A 329 16.90 -20.05 24.17
CA SER A 329 18.25 -19.81 23.63
C SER A 329 19.23 -19.13 24.59
N TRP A 330 18.74 -18.49 25.65
CA TRP A 330 19.58 -17.77 26.63
C TRP A 330 19.97 -18.62 27.85
N SER A 331 19.30 -19.76 28.08
CA SER A 331 19.56 -20.64 29.23
C SER A 331 20.73 -21.63 29.01
N SER A 332 21.30 -21.73 27.81
CA SER A 332 22.28 -22.78 27.47
C SER A 332 23.75 -22.32 27.44
N ASN A 333 24.07 -21.09 27.84
CA ASN A 333 25.43 -20.54 27.84
C ASN A 333 26.01 -20.25 29.24
N GLU A 334 25.59 -20.98 30.27
CA GLU A 334 26.34 -21.04 31.55
C GLU A 334 26.95 -22.43 31.74
N LEU A 335 28.25 -22.57 31.47
CA LEU A 335 29.09 -23.63 32.02
C LEU A 335 30.46 -23.06 32.43
N PRO A 336 31.11 -23.67 33.43
CA PRO A 336 31.65 -22.95 34.59
C PRO A 336 33.15 -22.63 34.51
N ASP A 337 33.57 -21.71 35.39
CA ASP A 337 34.96 -21.46 35.79
C ASP A 337 35.75 -22.76 36.01
N TYR A 338 36.80 -22.94 35.23
CA TYR A 338 37.94 -23.78 35.60
C TYR A 338 39.21 -22.95 35.52
N GLY A 339 39.60 -22.39 36.66
CA GLY A 339 40.97 -21.96 36.89
C GLY A 339 41.90 -23.17 36.93
N VAL A 340 42.94 -23.16 36.09
CA VAL A 340 44.19 -23.86 36.37
C VAL A 340 45.35 -22.94 35.99
N SER A 341 46.17 -22.71 37.01
CA SER A 341 47.41 -21.96 37.03
C SER A 341 48.51 -22.49 36.11
N SER A 342 49.33 -21.55 35.61
CA SER A 342 50.78 -21.65 35.43
C SER A 342 51.36 -22.89 34.72
N HIS A 343 51.91 -22.67 33.52
CA HIS A 343 53.23 -23.24 33.21
C HIS A 343 54.10 -22.27 32.41
N LYS A 344 55.31 -22.07 32.95
CA LYS A 344 56.42 -21.32 32.38
C LYS A 344 57.01 -22.01 31.14
N SER A 345 57.63 -21.18 30.31
CA SER A 345 58.90 -21.36 29.57
C SER A 345 58.95 -22.17 28.26
N LEU A 346 59.78 -21.61 27.35
CA LEU A 346 60.42 -22.12 26.13
C LEU A 346 59.55 -21.95 24.86
N ILE A 347 59.91 -21.18 23.83
CA ILE A 347 61.20 -20.63 23.34
C ILE A 347 60.95 -19.23 22.77
#